data_AF-X6M7X4-F1
#
_entry.id   AF-X6M7X4-F1
#
_cell.length_a   1.000
_cell.length_b   1.000
_cell.length_c   1.000
_cell.angle_alpha   90.00
_cell.angle_beta   90.00
_cell.angle_gamma   90.00
#
_symmetry.space_group_name_H-M   'P 1'
#
loop_
_entity.id
_entity.type
_entity.pdbx_description
1 polymer ?
#
loop_
_entity_poly.entity_id
_entity_poly.type
_entity_poly.pdbx_seq_one_letter_code
_entity_poly.pdbx_strand_id
1 'polypeptide(L)'
;MSSSIKKCTVFLTTKKKEILALLKARLGEAINVEPSDIQLRTIVTNKEHILDENKSIQELKLDDDNVVFYVLKTPSIFYFILFYLCSCFYLYVCIEVIFWMIKRNETKKKKK
;
A
#
# COMPACT_ATOMS: atom_id res chain seq x y z
N MET A 1 25.25 -12.75 0.47
CA MET A 1 25.18 -11.38 -0.10
C MET A 1 24.78 -10.44 1.04
N SER A 2 25.70 -9.60 1.51
CA SER A 2 25.38 -8.58 2.52
C SER A 2 24.52 -7.52 1.84
N SER A 3 23.21 -7.54 2.10
CA SER A 3 22.29 -6.49 1.65
C SER A 3 22.65 -5.21 2.39
N SER A 4 23.37 -4.31 1.74
CA SER A 4 23.65 -2.97 2.27
C SER A 4 22.31 -2.28 2.59
N ILE A 5 22.03 -2.08 3.89
CA ILE A 5 20.84 -1.38 4.36
C ILE A 5 20.95 0.07 3.89
N LYS A 6 20.28 0.41 2.79
CA LYS A 6 20.16 1.79 2.32
C LYS A 6 19.22 2.52 3.27
N LYS A 7 19.80 3.35 4.14
CA LYS A 7 19.03 4.29 4.96
C LYS A 7 18.52 5.39 4.03
N CYS A 8 17.21 5.58 3.97
CA CYS A 8 16.58 6.67 3.24
C CYS A 8 15.92 7.61 4.26
N THR A 9 16.09 8.90 4.08
CA THR A 9 15.45 9.94 4.89
C THR A 9 14.55 10.75 3.99
N VAL A 10 13.29 10.90 4.39
CA VAL A 10 12.29 11.69 3.67
C VAL A 10 11.93 12.88 4.54
N PHE A 11 12.02 14.08 3.98
CA PHE A 11 11.61 15.31 4.66
C PHE A 11 10.21 15.67 4.21
N LEU A 12 9.27 15.72 5.16
CA LEU A 12 7.89 16.11 4.93
C LEU A 12 7.58 17.35 5.76
N THR A 13 7.02 18.37 5.12
CA THR A 13 6.49 19.54 5.81
C THR A 13 5.12 19.20 6.39
N THR A 14 4.89 19.60 7.63
CA THR A 14 3.66 19.25 8.35
C THR A 14 3.17 20.40 9.22
N LYS A 15 1.88 20.39 9.55
CA LYS A 15 1.27 21.37 10.46
C LYS A 15 0.91 20.69 11.77
N LYS A 16 1.02 21.40 12.91
CA LYS A 16 0.73 20.82 14.24
C LYS A 16 -0.69 20.22 14.38
N LYS A 17 -1.67 20.80 13.69
CA LYS A 17 -3.07 20.35 13.68
C LYS A 17 -3.34 19.23 12.66
N GLU A 18 -2.34 18.84 11.89
CA GLU A 18 -2.49 17.81 10.86
C GLU A 18 -2.58 16.42 11.50
N ILE A 19 -3.46 15.59 10.95
CA ILE A 19 -3.65 14.20 11.36
C ILE A 19 -2.50 13.36 10.81
N LEU A 20 -1.96 12.47 11.64
CA LEU A 20 -0.82 11.64 11.27
C LEU A 20 -1.11 10.72 10.07
N ALA A 21 -2.34 10.23 9.91
CA ALA A 21 -2.77 9.47 8.73
C ALA A 21 -2.50 10.21 7.39
N LEU A 22 -2.62 11.55 7.37
CA LEU A 22 -2.40 12.35 6.17
C LEU A 22 -0.90 12.49 5.85
N LEU A 23 -0.07 12.63 6.89
CA LEU A 23 1.39 12.56 6.76
C LEU A 23 1.83 11.20 6.21
N LYS A 24 1.22 10.12 6.71
CA LYS A 24 1.49 8.75 6.29
C LYS A 24 1.11 8.50 4.82
N ALA A 25 -0.01 9.06 4.36
CA ALA A 25 -0.40 9.01 2.96
C ALA A 25 0.64 9.70 2.05
N ARG A 26 1.05 10.92 2.39
CA ARG A 26 2.09 11.67 1.65
C ARG A 26 3.44 10.97 1.67
N LEU A 27 3.80 10.33 2.78
CA LEU A 27 4.99 9.49 2.86
C LEU A 27 4.90 8.33 1.87
N GLY A 28 3.77 7.63 1.84
CA GLY A 28 3.52 6.53 0.92
C GLY A 28 3.66 6.94 -0.55
N GLU A 29 3.12 8.10 -0.92
CA GLU A 29 3.32 8.69 -2.25
C GLU A 29 4.80 8.99 -2.54
N ALA A 30 5.52 9.57 -1.58
CA ALA A 30 6.94 9.92 -1.75
C ALA A 30 7.85 8.70 -1.92
N ILE A 31 7.51 7.56 -1.30
CA ILE A 31 8.30 6.33 -1.37
C ILE A 31 7.71 5.25 -2.30
N ASN A 32 6.59 5.56 -2.98
CA ASN A 32 5.80 4.62 -3.80
C ASN A 32 5.40 3.33 -3.06
N VAL A 33 4.92 3.46 -1.82
CA VAL A 33 4.41 2.33 -1.01
C VAL A 33 3.01 2.65 -0.52
N GLU A 34 2.15 1.64 -0.45
CA GLU A 34 0.81 1.81 0.07
C GLU A 34 0.83 2.21 1.56
N PRO A 35 0.03 3.20 2.00
CA PRO A 35 0.03 3.61 3.40
C PRO A 35 -0.28 2.45 4.35
N SER A 36 -1.14 1.51 3.98
CA SER A 36 -1.47 0.32 4.78
C SER A 36 -0.23 -0.50 5.21
N ASP A 37 0.79 -0.53 4.35
CA ASP A 37 2.06 -1.22 4.56
C ASP A 37 3.09 -0.41 5.35
N ILE A 38 2.78 0.84 5.69
CA ILE A 38 3.69 1.71 6.45
C ILE A 38 3.27 1.72 7.93
N GLN A 39 4.24 1.63 8.82
CA GLN A 39 4.05 1.85 10.25
C GLN A 39 4.96 2.97 10.75
N LEU A 40 4.37 4.00 11.34
CA LEU A 40 5.10 5.12 11.92
C LEU A 40 5.41 4.83 13.40
N ARG A 41 6.67 5.05 13.77
CA ARG A 41 7.19 4.84 15.12
C ARG A 41 8.02 6.04 15.56
N THR A 42 8.04 6.31 16.84
CA THR A 42 8.95 7.27 17.46
C THR A 42 9.76 6.57 18.55
N ILE A 43 10.92 7.12 18.89
CA ILE A 43 11.70 6.64 20.04
C ILE A 43 11.52 7.67 21.15
N VAL A 44 10.80 7.27 22.19
CA VAL A 44 10.66 8.04 23.43
C VAL A 44 11.33 7.21 24.53
N THR A 45 12.20 7.83 25.32
CA THR A 45 12.87 7.17 26.47
C THR A 45 13.49 5.79 26.15
N ASN A 46 14.18 5.69 25.00
CA ASN A 46 14.82 4.46 24.49
C ASN A 46 13.86 3.30 24.18
N LYS A 47 12.56 3.56 24.04
CA LYS A 47 11.58 2.56 23.60
C LYS A 47 10.90 3.02 22.32
N GLU A 48 10.71 2.06 21.41
CA GLU A 48 9.92 2.28 20.20
C GLU A 48 8.43 2.32 20.56
N HIS A 49 7.79 3.43 20.22
CA HIS A 49 6.36 3.62 20.36
C HIS A 49 5.71 3.75 18.98
N ILE A 50 4.71 2.92 18.72
CA ILE A 50 3.87 3.03 17.52
C ILE A 50 2.98 4.26 17.69
N LEU A 51 2.99 5.13 16.70
CA LEU A 51 2.17 6.33 16.71
C LEU A 51 0.72 6.00 16.30
N ASP A 52 -0.22 6.63 16.97
CA ASP A 52 -1.66 6.51 16.65
C ASP A 52 -1.98 7.42 15.46
N GLU A 53 -2.44 6.82 14.36
CA GLU A 53 -2.68 7.49 13.08
C GLU A 53 -3.90 8.40 13.10
N ASN A 54 -4.79 8.23 14.07
CA ASN A 54 -5.99 9.06 14.23
C ASN A 54 -5.70 10.37 15.00
N LYS A 55 -4.52 10.48 15.63
CA LYS A 55 -4.14 11.65 16.40
C LYS A 55 -3.44 12.68 15.53
N SER A 56 -3.58 13.93 15.93
CA SER A 56 -2.78 15.02 15.37
C SER A 56 -1.35 15.00 15.91
N ILE A 57 -0.46 15.66 15.19
CA ILE A 57 0.95 15.82 15.58
C ILE A 57 1.09 16.50 16.95
N GLN A 58 0.23 17.49 17.23
CA GLN A 58 0.17 18.15 18.52
C GLN A 58 -0.24 17.21 19.66
N GLU A 59 -1.24 16.34 19.45
CA GLU A 59 -1.68 15.36 20.45
C GLU A 59 -0.64 14.28 20.71
N LEU A 60 0.18 13.96 19.70
CA LEU A 60 1.31 13.05 19.80
C LEU A 60 2.54 13.69 20.43
N LYS A 61 2.49 15.00 20.75
CA LYS A 61 3.61 15.78 21.31
C LYS A 61 4.88 15.63 20.45
N LEU A 62 4.70 15.68 19.13
CA LEU A 62 5.79 15.69 18.17
C LEU A 62 6.16 17.15 17.89
N ASP A 63 7.28 17.57 18.43
CA ASP A 63 7.95 18.85 18.19
C ASP A 63 9.01 18.70 17.09
N ASP A 64 9.62 19.82 16.67
CA ASP A 64 10.49 19.89 15.49
C ASP A 64 11.76 19.03 15.62
N ASP A 65 12.19 18.71 16.85
CA ASP A 65 13.37 17.87 17.13
C ASP A 65 13.05 16.36 17.15
N ASN A 66 11.78 15.97 17.04
CA ASN A 66 11.40 14.57 17.13
C ASN A 66 11.64 13.83 15.81
N VAL A 67 12.39 12.72 15.90
CA VAL A 67 12.63 11.82 14.77
C VAL A 67 11.53 10.76 14.72
N VAL A 68 10.79 10.74 13.60
CA VAL A 68 9.81 9.69 13.30
C VAL A 68 10.42 8.69 12.32
N PHE A 69 10.38 7.42 12.69
CA PHE A 69 10.82 6.30 11.88
C PHE A 69 9.62 5.69 11.16
N TYR A 70 9.81 5.28 9.92
CA TYR A 70 8.83 4.46 9.21
C TYR A 70 9.38 3.05 9.01
N VAL A 71 8.54 2.06 9.25
CA VAL A 71 8.84 0.65 9.02
C VAL A 71 7.88 0.12 7.98
N LEU A 72 8.41 -0.53 6.95
CA LEU A 72 7.61 -1.21 5.95
C LEU A 72 7.22 -2.58 6.50
N LYS A 73 5.93 -2.84 6.59
CA LYS A 73 5.39 -4.17 6.82
C LYS A 73 5.67 -4.98 5.57
N THR A 74 6.17 -6.20 5.74
CA THR A 74 6.23 -7.15 4.63
C THR A 74 4.81 -7.37 4.11
N PRO A 75 4.56 -7.20 2.81
CA PRO A 75 3.24 -7.42 2.25
C PRO A 75 2.82 -8.85 2.54
N SER A 76 1.63 -9.01 3.12
CA SER A 76 1.07 -10.32 3.46
C SER A 76 0.98 -11.14 2.17
N ILE A 77 1.60 -12.32 2.13
CA ILE A 77 1.55 -13.27 0.98
C ILE A 77 0.11 -13.50 0.50
N PHE A 78 -0.87 -13.36 1.38
CA PHE A 78 -2.30 -13.38 1.09
C PHE A 78 -2.74 -12.39 0.02
N TYR A 79 -2.20 -11.17 -0.04
CA TYR A 79 -2.56 -10.19 -1.07
C TYR A 79 -2.04 -10.62 -2.45
N PHE A 80 -0.84 -11.19 -2.52
CA PHE A 80 -0.33 -11.77 -3.76
C PHE A 80 -1.19 -12.93 -4.26
N ILE A 81 -1.57 -13.84 -3.36
CA ILE A 81 -2.42 -14.98 -3.71
C ILE A 81 -3.81 -14.49 -4.16
N LEU A 82 -4.43 -13.55 -3.44
CA LEU A 82 -5.76 -13.05 -3.77
C LEU A 82 -5.77 -12.30 -5.11
N PHE A 83 -4.74 -11.49 -5.38
CA PHE A 83 -4.57 -10.81 -6.67
C PHE A 83 -4.39 -11.81 -7.82
N TYR A 84 -3.55 -12.83 -7.62
CA TYR A 84 -3.38 -13.90 -8.61
C TYR A 84 -4.68 -14.66 -8.88
N LEU A 85 -5.40 -15.07 -7.83
CA LEU A 85 -6.68 -15.77 -7.97
C LEU A 85 -7.73 -14.91 -8.69
N CYS A 86 -7.81 -13.62 -8.39
CA CYS A 86 -8.73 -12.69 -9.04
C CYS A 86 -8.39 -12.49 -10.53
N SER A 87 -7.10 -12.34 -10.86
CA SER A 87 -6.64 -12.22 -12.25
C SER A 87 -6.91 -13.48 -13.08
N CYS A 88 -6.69 -14.67 -12.50
CA CYS A 88 -7.00 -15.96 -13.14
C CYS A 88 -8.50 -16.14 -13.38
N PHE A 89 -9.35 -15.74 -12.42
CA PHE A 89 -10.80 -15.81 -12.58
C PHE A 89 -11.30 -14.88 -13.68
N TYR A 90 -10.77 -13.66 -13.76
CA TYR A 90 -11.11 -12.71 -14.81
C TYR A 90 -10.72 -13.23 -16.20
N LEU A 91 -9.51 -13.79 -16.33
CA LEU A 91 -9.04 -14.39 -17.58
C LEU A 91 -9.93 -15.57 -18.02
N TYR A 92 -10.35 -16.42 -17.07
CA TYR A 92 -11.24 -17.55 -17.35
C TYR A 92 -12.60 -17.08 -17.90
N VAL A 93 -13.22 -16.08 -17.28
CA VAL A 93 -14.50 -15.51 -17.75
C VAL A 93 -14.35 -14.90 -19.13
N CYS A 94 -13.25 -14.19 -19.41
CA CYS A 94 -12.98 -13.65 -20.74
C CYS A 94 -12.88 -14.74 -21.81
N ILE A 95 -12.22 -15.87 -21.52
CA ILE A 95 -12.09 -16.99 -22.46
C ILE A 95 -13.46 -17.61 -22.77
N GLU A 96 -14.29 -17.85 -21.76
CA GLU A 96 -15.65 -18.39 -21.92
C GLU A 96 -16.52 -17.48 -22.80
N VAL A 97 -16.46 -16.16 -22.59
CA VAL A 97 -17.21 -15.19 -23.40
C VAL A 97 -16.73 -15.19 -24.84
N ILE A 98 -15.41 -15.22 -25.08
CA ILE A 98 -14.84 -15.30 -26.42
C ILE A 98 -15.27 -16.60 -27.12
N PHE A 99 -15.22 -17.73 -26.42
CA PHE A 99 -15.63 -19.03 -26.95
C PHE A 99 -17.12 -19.04 -27.33
N TRP A 100 -17.98 -18.45 -26.48
CA TRP A 100 -19.40 -18.28 -26.77
C TRP A 100 -19.63 -17.40 -28.01
N MET A 101 -18.88 -16.29 -28.15
CA MET A 101 -18.96 -15.41 -29.32
C MET A 101 -18.55 -16.12 -30.62
N ILE A 102 -17.48 -16.92 -30.60
CA ILE A 102 -17.03 -17.70 -31.75
C ILE A 102 -18.10 -18.71 -32.18
N LYS A 103 -18.63 -19.49 -31.22
CA LYS A 103 -19.69 -20.49 -31.46
C LYS A 103 -20.98 -19.86 -32.01
N ARG A 104 -21.33 -18.65 -31.55
CA ARG A 104 -22.48 -17.90 -32.07
C ARG A 104 -22.27 -17.41 -33.50
N ASN A 105 -21.04 -17.12 -33.91
CA ASN A 105 -20.74 -16.68 -35.28
C ASN A 105 -20.77 -17.84 -36.29
N GLU A 106 -20.31 -19.03 -35.91
CA GLU A 106 -20.37 -20.21 -36.78
C GLU A 106 -21.80 -20.69 -37.04
N THR A 107 -22.67 -20.62 -36.03
CA THR A 107 -24.09 -20.98 -36.16
C THR A 107 -24.87 -20.02 -37.06
N LYS A 108 -24.43 -18.75 -37.19
CA LYS A 108 -24.98 -17.80 -38.16
C LYS A 108 -24.50 -18.06 -39.59
N LYS A 109 -23.28 -18.57 -39.79
CA LYS A 109 -22.76 -18.92 -41.13
C LYS A 109 -23.42 -20.16 -41.74
N LYS A 110 -23.87 -21.12 -40.93
CA LYS A 110 -24.54 -22.35 -41.41
C LYS A 110 -26.03 -22.18 -41.77
N LYS A 111 -26.60 -20.98 -41.60
CA LYS A 111 -28.01 -20.66 -41.92
C LYS A 111 -28.17 -19.75 -43.14
N LYS A 112 -27.11 -19.50 -43.90
CA LYS A 112 -27.11 -18.73 -45.15
C LYS A 112 -26.68 -19.63 -46.28
#